data_AF-A0A6I9REH4-F1
#
_entry.id   AF-A0A6I9REH4-F1
#
_cell.length_a   1.000
_cell.length_b   1.000
_cell.length_c   1.000
_cell.angle_alpha   90.00
_cell.angle_beta   90.00
_cell.angle_gamma   90.00
#
_symmetry.space_group_name_H-M   'P 1'
#
loop_
_entity.id
_entity.type
_entity.pdbx_description
1 polymer ?
#
loop_
_entity_poly.entity_id
_entity_poly.type
_entity_poly.pdbx_seq_one_letter_code
_entity_poly.pdbx_strand_id
1 'polypeptide(L)'
;MAGLLALARISGLLVATLVLVWALSFRTTFLHPISTTTAAAVGGATSQLDHLYSVLHPLLMVIGFILLSGEAMLAHRWLSGCSRGTRKWMHLSLQGAALGFGLFGIWAKFKGKDGILANFYSLHSWMGLLCVALFAAQWVVGFLIFWHRGKGRRTRVALLPWHVFAGLYTYGLAVATAETGLLEKLTFLHIKRGVPRRSLESALVNVLGLALVVLCGLVVLAAVSPKQRSNKDGSIATKKAGCCYSPEDYEVCAILR
;
A
#
# COMPACT_ATOMS: atom_id res chain seq x y z
N MET A 1 -1.34 10.88 -19.17
CA MET A 1 -1.41 11.02 -17.69
C MET A 1 -2.83 10.77 -17.16
N ALA A 2 -3.86 11.50 -17.60
CA ALA A 2 -5.24 11.29 -17.11
C ALA A 2 -5.74 9.85 -17.30
N GLY A 3 -5.54 9.25 -18.48
CA GLY A 3 -5.92 7.85 -18.74
C GLY A 3 -5.20 6.85 -17.83
N LEU A 4 -3.92 7.05 -17.54
CA LEU A 4 -3.15 6.16 -16.66
C LEU A 4 -3.64 6.23 -15.20
N LEU A 5 -3.99 7.43 -14.72
CA LEU A 5 -4.59 7.62 -13.40
C LEU A 5 -5.99 6.98 -13.32
N ALA A 6 -6.78 7.07 -14.40
CA ALA A 6 -8.08 6.41 -14.47
C ALA A 6 -7.93 4.89 -14.41
N LEU A 7 -6.98 4.31 -15.16
CA LEU A 7 -6.69 2.87 -15.12
C LEU A 7 -6.26 2.41 -13.73
N ALA A 8 -5.35 3.15 -13.07
CA ALA A 8 -4.93 2.82 -11.70
C ALA A 8 -6.12 2.83 -10.72
N ARG A 9 -7.03 3.80 -10.84
CA ARG A 9 -8.24 3.89 -10.00
C ARG A 9 -9.24 2.77 -10.27
N ILE A 10 -9.50 2.46 -11.53
CA ILE A 10 -10.38 1.36 -11.92
C ILE A 10 -9.81 0.03 -11.40
N SER A 11 -8.49 -0.18 -11.55
CA SER A 11 -7.80 -1.34 -11.00
C SER A 11 -7.88 -1.39 -9.47
N GLY A 12 -7.74 -0.26 -8.79
CA GLY A 12 -7.88 -0.18 -7.33
C GLY A 12 -9.29 -0.50 -6.83
N LEU A 13 -10.32 -0.01 -7.52
CA LEU A 13 -11.72 -0.35 -7.25
C LEU A 13 -11.99 -1.83 -7.48
N LEU A 14 -11.46 -2.40 -8.57
CA LEU A 14 -11.55 -3.84 -8.84
C LEU A 14 -10.94 -4.67 -7.71
N VAL A 15 -9.72 -4.32 -7.26
CA VAL A 15 -9.06 -4.99 -6.13
C VAL A 15 -9.90 -4.87 -4.85
N ALA A 16 -10.45 -3.68 -4.55
CA ALA A 16 -11.32 -3.47 -3.40
C ALA A 16 -12.57 -4.36 -3.45
N THR A 17 -13.23 -4.44 -4.62
CA THR A 17 -14.39 -5.31 -4.80
C THR A 17 -14.02 -6.78 -4.66
N LEU A 18 -12.91 -7.22 -5.26
CA LEU A 18 -12.47 -8.63 -5.19
C LEU A 18 -12.17 -9.06 -3.74
N VAL A 19 -11.44 -8.24 -2.96
CA VAL A 19 -11.14 -8.58 -1.56
C VAL A 19 -12.39 -8.55 -0.67
N LEU A 20 -13.34 -7.65 -0.95
CA LEU A 20 -14.63 -7.62 -0.24
C LEU A 20 -15.50 -8.83 -0.58
N VAL A 21 -15.60 -9.20 -1.86
CA VAL A 21 -16.31 -10.42 -2.29
C VAL A 21 -15.68 -11.64 -1.65
N TRP A 22 -14.35 -11.73 -1.63
CA TRP A 22 -13.66 -12.82 -0.93
C TRP A 22 -14.05 -12.90 0.56
N ALA A 23 -13.92 -11.78 1.27
CA ALA A 23 -14.20 -11.68 2.69
C ALA A 23 -15.68 -11.99 3.04
N LEU A 24 -16.62 -11.56 2.20
CA LEU A 24 -18.05 -11.69 2.46
C LEU A 24 -18.65 -13.02 1.99
N SER A 25 -18.18 -13.56 0.87
CA SER A 25 -18.68 -14.81 0.29
C SER A 25 -18.05 -16.05 0.94
N PHE A 26 -16.80 -15.97 1.38
CA PHE A 26 -16.05 -17.10 1.95
C PHE A 26 -15.76 -16.92 3.44
N ARG A 27 -16.76 -16.46 4.22
CA ARG A 27 -16.60 -16.25 5.68
C ARG A 27 -16.21 -17.52 6.42
N THR A 28 -16.67 -18.67 5.95
CA THR A 28 -16.34 -19.98 6.54
C THR A 28 -14.86 -20.31 6.39
N THR A 29 -14.16 -19.73 5.41
CA THR A 29 -12.72 -19.87 5.24
C THR A 29 -11.90 -19.21 6.35
N PHE A 30 -12.47 -18.25 7.05
CA PHE A 30 -11.80 -17.55 8.14
C PHE A 30 -12.05 -18.17 9.53
N LEU A 31 -12.93 -19.18 9.63
CA LEU A 31 -13.20 -19.93 10.88
C LEU A 31 -12.06 -20.89 11.24
N HIS A 32 -11.50 -20.83 12.46
CA HIS A 32 -10.69 -21.96 12.95
C HIS A 32 -11.58 -23.22 13.08
N PRO A 33 -11.07 -24.43 12.75
CA PRO A 33 -11.84 -25.66 12.95
C PRO A 33 -12.11 -25.81 14.45
N ILE A 34 -13.37 -25.69 14.86
CA ILE A 34 -13.79 -25.97 16.23
C ILE A 34 -13.99 -27.48 16.31
N SER A 35 -13.13 -28.16 17.08
CA SER A 35 -13.44 -29.50 17.58
C SER A 35 -14.63 -29.38 18.51
N THR A 36 -15.78 -29.86 18.03
CA THR A 36 -17.00 -29.99 18.81
C THR A 36 -16.74 -30.89 20.01
N THR A 37 -16.81 -30.33 21.21
CA THR A 37 -17.72 -30.73 22.29
C THR A 37 -17.40 -29.87 23.53
N THR A 38 -18.45 -29.36 24.21
CA THR A 38 -18.49 -28.80 25.59
C THR A 38 -17.94 -27.42 25.97
N ALA A 39 -17.26 -26.62 25.13
CA ALA A 39 -16.75 -25.27 25.51
C ALA A 39 -17.58 -24.05 25.01
N ALA A 40 -18.82 -24.25 24.57
CA ALA A 40 -19.53 -23.33 23.67
C ALA A 40 -20.01 -22.00 24.28
N ALA A 41 -20.23 -21.87 25.59
CA ALA A 41 -20.86 -20.67 26.15
C ALA A 41 -19.87 -19.54 26.52
N VAL A 42 -18.66 -19.88 26.99
CA VAL A 42 -17.61 -18.89 27.34
C VAL A 42 -16.59 -18.69 26.20
N GLY A 43 -16.40 -19.71 25.36
CA GLY A 43 -15.56 -19.64 24.14
C GLY A 43 -16.26 -19.03 22.93
N GLY A 44 -17.58 -18.84 22.97
CA GLY A 44 -18.36 -18.32 21.83
C GLY A 44 -18.03 -16.87 21.46
N ALA A 45 -17.88 -15.97 22.45
CA ALA A 45 -17.57 -14.57 22.20
C ALA A 45 -16.10 -14.34 21.76
N THR A 46 -15.16 -15.09 22.33
CA THR A 46 -13.73 -15.02 21.98
C THR A 46 -13.43 -15.63 20.61
N SER A 47 -14.10 -16.73 20.24
CA SER A 47 -13.96 -17.34 18.91
C SER A 47 -14.58 -16.50 17.79
N GLN A 48 -15.65 -15.76 18.06
CA GLN A 48 -16.28 -14.87 17.08
C GLN A 48 -15.43 -13.61 16.82
N LEU A 49 -14.79 -13.06 17.86
CA LEU A 49 -13.83 -11.96 17.72
C LEU A 49 -12.58 -12.38 16.94
N ASP A 50 -12.02 -13.56 17.23
CA ASP A 50 -10.88 -14.11 16.49
C ASP A 50 -11.15 -14.27 14.98
N HIS A 51 -12.38 -14.68 14.61
CA HIS A 51 -12.82 -14.71 13.22
C HIS A 51 -12.80 -13.32 12.60
N LEU A 52 -13.46 -12.37 13.27
CA LEU A 52 -13.61 -11.00 12.78
C LEU A 52 -12.23 -10.37 12.51
N TYR A 53 -11.27 -10.56 13.42
CA TYR A 53 -9.91 -10.09 13.22
C TYR A 53 -9.17 -10.78 12.07
N SER A 54 -9.40 -12.08 11.85
CA SER A 54 -8.79 -12.82 10.72
C SER A 54 -9.27 -12.34 9.35
N VAL A 55 -10.56 -11.95 9.23
CA VAL A 55 -11.10 -11.33 8.01
C VAL A 55 -10.61 -9.88 7.89
N LEU A 56 -10.50 -9.19 9.01
CA LEU A 56 -10.13 -7.78 9.04
C LEU A 56 -8.67 -7.55 8.60
N HIS A 57 -7.76 -8.48 8.90
CA HIS A 57 -6.36 -8.40 8.48
C HIS A 57 -6.19 -8.16 6.96
N PRO A 58 -6.62 -9.05 6.04
CA PRO A 58 -6.46 -8.82 4.61
C PRO A 58 -7.24 -7.59 4.10
N LEU A 59 -8.39 -7.26 4.71
CA LEU A 59 -9.14 -6.05 4.34
C LEU A 59 -8.37 -4.77 4.69
N LEU A 60 -7.81 -4.68 5.90
CA LEU A 60 -7.01 -3.54 6.34
C LEU A 60 -5.70 -3.43 5.55
N MET A 61 -5.04 -4.55 5.26
CA MET A 61 -3.79 -4.56 4.50
C MET A 61 -4.02 -4.21 3.02
N VAL A 62 -5.06 -4.74 2.38
CA VAL A 62 -5.32 -4.42 0.96
C VAL A 62 -5.93 -3.02 0.83
N ILE A 63 -7.07 -2.75 1.47
CA ILE A 63 -7.81 -1.50 1.29
C ILE A 63 -7.13 -0.35 2.03
N GLY A 64 -6.80 -0.57 3.30
CA GLY A 64 -6.25 0.47 4.17
C GLY A 64 -4.78 0.77 3.90
N PHE A 65 -3.95 -0.24 3.66
CA PHE A 65 -2.51 -0.04 3.45
C PHE A 65 -2.16 0.10 1.96
N ILE A 66 -2.47 -0.88 1.11
CA ILE A 66 -2.04 -0.87 -0.31
C ILE A 66 -2.81 0.18 -1.13
N LEU A 67 -4.15 0.15 -1.15
CA LEU A 67 -4.93 1.06 -2.00
C LEU A 67 -4.74 2.53 -1.58
N LEU A 68 -4.83 2.80 -0.27
CA LEU A 68 -4.67 4.15 0.25
C LEU A 68 -3.26 4.69 0.03
N SER A 69 -2.22 3.86 0.21
CA SER A 69 -0.85 4.26 -0.08
C SER A 69 -0.63 4.54 -1.56
N GLY A 70 -1.20 3.72 -2.46
CA GLY A 70 -1.14 3.94 -3.89
C GLY A 70 -1.75 5.29 -4.31
N GLU A 71 -2.94 5.62 -3.80
CA GLU A 71 -3.56 6.94 -4.02
C GLU A 71 -2.74 8.09 -3.42
N ALA A 72 -2.14 7.89 -2.24
CA ALA A 72 -1.27 8.86 -1.60
C ALA A 72 -0.02 9.17 -2.44
N MET A 73 0.60 8.16 -3.07
CA MET A 73 1.73 8.33 -3.98
C MET A 73 1.33 9.13 -5.23
N LEU A 74 0.11 8.90 -5.73
CA LEU A 74 -0.42 9.60 -6.90
C LEU A 74 -1.02 10.98 -6.58
N ALA A 75 -1.18 11.35 -5.31
CA ALA A 75 -1.73 12.65 -4.86
C ALA A 75 -1.07 13.84 -5.57
N HIS A 76 0.26 13.81 -5.74
CA HIS A 76 1.01 14.85 -6.42
C HIS A 76 0.69 14.98 -7.92
N ARG A 77 0.14 13.93 -8.55
CA ARG A 77 -0.22 13.90 -9.97
C ARG A 77 -1.64 14.41 -10.21
N TRP A 78 -2.63 13.91 -9.47
CA TRP A 78 -4.03 14.26 -9.72
C TRP A 78 -4.45 15.58 -9.07
N LEU A 79 -3.80 16.01 -7.98
CA LEU A 79 -4.01 17.33 -7.36
C LEU A 79 -3.10 18.40 -7.98
N SER A 80 -2.73 18.29 -9.25
CA SER A 80 -1.78 19.22 -9.86
C SER A 80 -2.25 20.67 -9.92
N GLY A 81 -3.56 20.91 -9.81
CA GLY A 81 -4.17 22.25 -9.73
C GLY A 81 -4.23 22.85 -8.32
N CYS A 82 -3.93 22.08 -7.27
CA CYS A 82 -3.97 22.55 -5.89
C CYS A 82 -2.63 23.12 -5.41
N SER A 83 -2.66 23.85 -4.29
CA SER A 83 -1.46 24.41 -3.69
C SER A 83 -0.44 23.31 -3.33
N ARG A 84 0.86 23.66 -3.35
CA ARG A 84 1.93 22.73 -2.95
C ARG A 84 1.79 22.26 -1.50
N GLY A 85 1.26 23.12 -0.61
CA GLY A 85 1.00 22.78 0.78
C GLY A 85 -0.09 21.71 0.91
N THR A 86 -1.22 21.90 0.21
CA THR A 86 -2.33 20.95 0.18
C THR A 86 -1.89 19.58 -0.31
N ARG A 87 -1.14 19.51 -1.41
CA ARG A 87 -0.62 18.25 -1.96
C ARG A 87 0.25 17.49 -0.96
N LYS A 88 1.18 18.21 -0.31
CA LYS A 88 2.06 17.63 0.72
C LYS A 88 1.28 17.13 1.92
N TRP A 89 0.29 17.91 2.37
CA TRP A 89 -0.55 17.53 3.50
C TRP A 89 -1.36 16.28 3.17
N MET A 90 -1.98 16.21 1.98
CA MET A 90 -2.73 15.04 1.54
C MET A 90 -1.84 13.80 1.38
N HIS A 91 -0.65 13.94 0.81
CA HIS A 91 0.30 12.83 0.74
C HIS A 91 0.68 12.33 2.14
N LEU A 92 1.04 13.25 3.04
CA LEU A 92 1.42 12.92 4.42
C LEU A 92 0.28 12.27 5.21
N SER A 93 -0.94 12.82 5.11
CA SER A 93 -2.10 12.34 5.86
C SER A 93 -2.60 10.99 5.34
N LEU A 94 -2.66 10.79 4.02
CA LEU A 94 -3.05 9.51 3.43
C LEU A 94 -2.02 8.40 3.72
N GLN A 95 -0.72 8.70 3.63
CA GLN A 95 0.31 7.73 4.03
C GLN A 95 0.26 7.45 5.55
N GLY A 96 -0.03 8.45 6.38
CA GLY A 96 -0.18 8.26 7.83
C GLY A 96 -1.37 7.37 8.17
N ALA A 97 -2.51 7.60 7.51
CA ALA A 97 -3.69 6.75 7.64
C ALA A 97 -3.39 5.31 7.16
N ALA A 98 -2.67 5.15 6.04
CA ALA A 98 -2.26 3.84 5.55
C ALA A 98 -1.38 3.10 6.57
N LEU A 99 -0.39 3.77 7.16
CA LEU A 99 0.43 3.20 8.24
C LEU A 99 -0.42 2.77 9.44
N GLY A 100 -1.40 3.59 9.84
CA GLY A 100 -2.34 3.25 10.90
C GLY A 100 -3.13 1.97 10.60
N PHE A 101 -3.66 1.84 9.38
CA PHE A 101 -4.33 0.62 8.93
C PHE A 101 -3.40 -0.59 8.90
N GLY A 102 -2.14 -0.42 8.46
CA GLY A 102 -1.13 -1.49 8.46
C GLY A 102 -0.80 -1.99 9.88
N LEU A 103 -0.59 -1.07 10.83
CA LEU A 103 -0.34 -1.41 12.24
C LEU A 103 -1.54 -2.12 12.86
N PHE A 104 -2.76 -1.62 12.62
CA PHE A 104 -3.98 -2.25 13.12
C PHE A 104 -4.23 -3.61 12.46
N GLY A 105 -3.92 -3.76 11.17
CA GLY A 105 -3.98 -5.03 10.45
C GLY A 105 -3.04 -6.09 11.03
N ILE A 106 -1.80 -5.73 11.34
CA ILE A 106 -0.86 -6.63 12.02
C ILE A 106 -1.35 -6.97 13.42
N TRP A 107 -1.81 -5.96 14.18
CA TRP A 107 -2.35 -6.16 15.53
C TRP A 107 -3.53 -7.12 15.54
N ALA A 108 -4.45 -7.02 14.56
CA ALA A 108 -5.58 -7.94 14.43
C ALA A 108 -5.16 -9.41 14.28
N LYS A 109 -4.01 -9.69 13.65
CA LYS A 109 -3.50 -11.06 13.51
C LYS A 109 -2.66 -11.51 14.71
N PHE A 110 -2.19 -10.59 15.55
CA PHE A 110 -1.27 -10.89 16.64
C PHE A 110 -1.97 -11.63 17.79
N LYS A 111 -1.67 -12.92 17.96
CA LYS A 111 -2.14 -13.71 19.10
C LYS A 111 -1.07 -13.71 20.20
N GLY A 112 -1.15 -12.73 21.10
CA GLY A 112 -0.14 -12.54 22.16
C GLY A 112 0.02 -13.72 23.14
N LYS A 113 -0.90 -14.70 23.13
CA LYS A 113 -0.89 -15.86 24.04
C LYS A 113 0.14 -16.95 23.65
N ASP A 114 0.55 -17.04 22.38
CA ASP A 114 1.42 -18.12 21.88
C ASP A 114 2.90 -17.69 21.75
N GLY A 115 3.24 -16.45 22.12
CA GLY A 115 4.58 -15.88 22.00
C GLY A 115 4.91 -15.30 20.62
N ILE A 116 5.88 -14.38 20.56
CA ILE A 116 6.25 -13.63 19.34
C ILE A 116 6.78 -14.58 18.25
N LEU A 117 7.62 -15.56 18.61
CA LEU A 117 8.21 -16.50 17.66
C LEU A 117 7.18 -17.41 16.97
N ALA A 118 6.13 -17.82 17.68
CA ALA A 118 5.05 -18.62 17.10
C ALA A 118 4.17 -17.84 16.11
N ASN A 119 4.15 -16.50 16.24
CA ASN A 119 3.37 -15.63 15.36
C ASN A 119 4.13 -15.22 14.07
N PHE A 120 5.46 -15.26 14.08
CA PHE A 120 6.35 -14.79 13.00
C PHE A 120 7.25 -15.91 12.43
N TYR A 121 6.68 -17.04 12.02
CA TYR A 121 7.46 -18.13 11.40
C TYR A 121 7.39 -18.14 9.86
N SER A 122 6.38 -17.48 9.26
CA SER A 122 6.19 -17.49 7.81
C SER A 122 6.96 -16.35 7.13
N LEU A 123 7.42 -16.58 5.89
CA LEU A 123 8.09 -15.54 5.09
C LEU A 123 7.22 -14.27 4.95
N HIS A 124 5.90 -14.45 4.78
CA HIS A 124 4.92 -13.37 4.74
C HIS A 124 5.01 -12.47 5.98
N SER A 125 5.12 -13.06 7.17
CA SER A 125 5.17 -12.32 8.43
C SER A 125 6.48 -11.51 8.59
N TRP A 126 7.62 -12.06 8.16
CA TRP A 126 8.92 -11.36 8.16
C TRP A 126 8.95 -10.22 7.14
N MET A 127 8.46 -10.47 5.92
CA MET A 127 8.33 -9.44 4.89
C MET A 127 7.38 -8.33 5.33
N GLY A 128 6.27 -8.67 5.98
CA GLY A 128 5.32 -7.70 6.51
C GLY A 128 5.89 -6.82 7.62
N LEU A 129 6.66 -7.39 8.55
CA LEU A 129 7.34 -6.62 9.59
C LEU A 129 8.37 -5.66 8.98
N LEU A 130 9.21 -6.15 8.05
CA LEU A 130 10.16 -5.32 7.31
C LEU A 130 9.45 -4.19 6.55
N CYS A 131 8.34 -4.51 5.87
CA CYS A 131 7.57 -3.56 5.09
C CYS A 131 7.01 -2.43 5.97
N VAL A 132 6.38 -2.75 7.10
CA VAL A 132 5.82 -1.73 8.00
C VAL A 132 6.92 -0.91 8.67
N ALA A 133 8.05 -1.52 9.03
CA ALA A 133 9.19 -0.79 9.57
C ALA A 133 9.77 0.22 8.56
N LEU A 134 9.99 -0.21 7.32
CA LEU A 134 10.45 0.68 6.23
C LEU A 134 9.44 1.80 5.95
N PHE A 135 8.14 1.47 5.94
CA PHE A 135 7.09 2.45 5.72
C PHE A 135 7.01 3.50 6.84
N ALA A 136 7.12 3.07 8.10
CA ALA A 136 7.14 3.97 9.26
C ALA A 136 8.37 4.88 9.23
N ALA A 137 9.56 4.33 8.99
CA ALA A 137 10.79 5.10 8.85
C ALA A 137 10.66 6.14 7.72
N GLN A 138 10.11 5.72 6.58
CA GLN A 138 9.90 6.59 5.43
C GLN A 138 8.91 7.72 5.73
N TRP A 139 7.82 7.43 6.45
CA TRP A 139 6.85 8.44 6.86
C TRP A 139 7.46 9.46 7.82
N VAL A 140 8.22 9.01 8.82
CA VAL A 140 8.91 9.89 9.79
C VAL A 140 9.96 10.75 9.09
N VAL A 141 10.82 10.16 8.26
CA VAL A 141 11.82 10.90 7.48
C VAL A 141 11.13 11.91 6.55
N GLY A 142 10.08 11.49 5.85
CA GLY A 142 9.29 12.35 4.98
C GLY A 142 8.71 13.56 5.71
N PHE A 143 8.13 13.33 6.89
CA PHE A 143 7.64 14.37 7.78
C PHE A 143 8.76 15.33 8.21
N LEU A 144 9.84 14.81 8.78
CA LEU A 144 10.93 15.64 9.31
C LEU A 144 11.67 16.44 8.23
N ILE A 145 11.78 15.93 7.00
CA ILE A 145 12.52 16.56 5.90
C ILE A 145 11.65 17.52 5.08
N PHE A 146 10.46 17.09 4.66
CA PHE A 146 9.66 17.80 3.66
C PHE A 146 8.52 18.64 4.23
N TRP A 147 8.09 18.36 5.47
CA TRP A 147 7.08 19.15 6.18
C TRP A 147 7.71 20.30 6.97
N HIS A 148 8.73 20.01 7.79
CA HIS A 148 9.33 21.03 8.65
C HIS A 148 10.13 22.08 7.85
N ARG A 149 9.77 23.36 7.96
CA ARG A 149 10.38 24.48 7.20
C ARG A 149 11.89 24.66 7.48
N GLY A 150 12.37 24.25 8.65
CA GLY A 150 13.73 24.52 9.14
C GLY A 150 14.89 23.73 8.51
N LYS A 151 14.64 22.66 7.74
CA LYS A 151 15.75 21.92 7.09
C LYS A 151 16.17 22.56 5.76
N GLY A 152 17.48 22.67 5.54
CA GLY A 152 18.08 23.37 4.41
C GLY A 152 17.66 22.82 3.04
N ARG A 153 17.56 23.70 2.04
CA ARG A 153 17.18 23.35 0.65
C ARG A 153 18.07 22.25 0.05
N ARG A 154 19.37 22.26 0.37
CA ARG A 154 20.35 21.24 -0.08
C ARG A 154 19.98 19.83 0.37
N THR A 155 19.66 19.64 1.66
CA THR A 155 19.28 18.34 2.22
C THR A 155 18.00 17.79 1.58
N ARG A 156 17.01 18.65 1.33
CA ARG A 156 15.76 18.22 0.68
C ARG A 156 15.97 17.77 -0.76
N VAL A 157 16.84 18.45 -1.51
CA VAL A 157 17.17 18.09 -2.89
C VAL A 157 17.93 16.77 -2.94
N ALA A 158 18.92 16.58 -2.05
CA ALA A 158 19.71 15.35 -2.00
C ALA A 158 18.89 14.12 -1.58
N LEU A 159 17.94 14.27 -0.64
CA LEU A 159 17.15 13.14 -0.11
C LEU A 159 15.87 12.83 -0.90
N LEU A 160 15.39 13.74 -1.76
CA LEU A 160 14.18 13.48 -2.53
C LEU A 160 14.27 12.23 -3.44
N PRO A 161 15.35 11.99 -4.22
CA PRO A 161 15.43 10.78 -5.04
C PRO A 161 15.41 9.51 -4.18
N TRP A 162 16.10 9.51 -3.05
CA TRP A 162 16.08 8.40 -2.08
C TRP A 162 14.69 8.17 -1.48
N HIS A 163 13.97 9.25 -1.16
CA HIS A 163 12.60 9.16 -0.68
C HIS A 163 11.67 8.58 -1.76
N VAL A 164 11.78 9.00 -3.02
CA VAL A 164 10.97 8.43 -4.11
C VAL A 164 11.28 6.95 -4.31
N PHE A 165 12.57 6.57 -4.37
CA PHE A 165 12.99 5.19 -4.54
C PHE A 165 12.52 4.30 -3.39
N ALA A 166 12.80 4.67 -2.14
CA ALA A 166 12.40 3.90 -0.97
C ALA A 166 10.87 3.79 -0.85
N GLY A 167 10.12 4.82 -1.25
CA GLY A 167 8.66 4.79 -1.30
C GLY A 167 8.13 3.76 -2.31
N LEU A 168 8.64 3.78 -3.54
CA LEU A 168 8.27 2.81 -4.58
C LEU A 168 8.68 1.38 -4.20
N TYR A 169 9.87 1.20 -3.65
CA TYR A 169 10.36 -0.10 -3.18
C TYR A 169 9.46 -0.66 -2.07
N THR A 170 9.12 0.17 -1.07
CA THR A 170 8.25 -0.26 0.05
C THR A 170 6.85 -0.59 -0.43
N TYR A 171 6.32 0.16 -1.40
CA TYR A 171 5.02 -0.13 -2.01
C TYR A 171 5.03 -1.47 -2.77
N GLY A 172 6.06 -1.74 -3.56
CA GLY A 172 6.24 -3.05 -4.22
C GLY A 172 6.40 -4.19 -3.21
N LEU A 173 7.16 -3.97 -2.14
CA LEU A 173 7.31 -4.93 -1.05
C LEU A 173 5.99 -5.21 -0.34
N ALA A 174 5.13 -4.21 -0.15
CA ALA A 174 3.79 -4.39 0.41
C ALA A 174 2.93 -5.31 -0.46
N VAL A 175 2.98 -5.13 -1.78
CA VAL A 175 2.25 -6.00 -2.73
C VAL A 175 2.83 -7.41 -2.73
N ALA A 176 4.15 -7.58 -2.78
CA ALA A 176 4.78 -8.90 -2.67
C ALA A 176 4.47 -9.60 -1.33
N THR A 177 4.35 -8.84 -0.25
CA THR A 177 3.91 -9.34 1.05
C THR A 177 2.45 -9.80 0.99
N ALA A 178 1.57 -9.04 0.32
CA ALA A 178 0.18 -9.47 0.11
C ALA A 178 0.09 -10.77 -0.72
N GLU A 179 0.86 -10.90 -1.80
CA GLU A 179 0.94 -12.13 -2.61
C GLU A 179 1.33 -13.35 -1.76
N THR A 180 2.38 -13.23 -0.95
CA THR A 180 2.81 -14.32 -0.07
C THR A 180 1.77 -14.67 1.00
N GLY A 181 1.01 -13.68 1.49
CA GLY A 181 -0.10 -13.89 2.44
C GLY A 181 -1.30 -14.59 1.81
N LEU A 182 -1.66 -14.21 0.57
CA LEU A 182 -2.70 -14.89 -0.21
C LEU A 182 -2.30 -16.34 -0.50
N LEU A 183 -1.04 -16.58 -0.85
CA LEU A 183 -0.50 -17.92 -1.09
C LEU A 183 -0.50 -18.78 0.18
N GLU A 184 -0.10 -18.23 1.33
CA GLU A 184 -0.13 -18.92 2.63
C GLU A 184 -1.58 -19.33 2.98
N LYS A 185 -2.54 -18.42 2.79
CA LYS A 185 -3.96 -18.68 3.02
C LYS A 185 -4.52 -19.74 2.07
N LEU A 186 -4.19 -19.67 0.79
CA LEU A 186 -4.63 -20.63 -0.21
C LEU A 186 -4.04 -22.04 0.05
N THR A 187 -2.78 -22.10 0.47
CA THR A 187 -2.11 -23.36 0.84
C THR A 187 -2.78 -23.99 2.06
N PHE A 188 -3.13 -23.18 3.06
CA PHE A 188 -3.89 -23.63 4.22
C PHE A 188 -5.27 -24.19 3.81
N LEU A 189 -5.97 -23.55 2.87
CA LEU A 189 -7.26 -24.03 2.35
C LEU A 189 -7.15 -25.41 1.70
N HIS A 190 -6.14 -25.62 0.86
CA HIS A 190 -5.95 -26.89 0.18
C HIS A 190 -5.53 -28.01 1.14
N ILE A 191 -4.58 -27.74 2.04
CA ILE A 191 -3.99 -28.78 2.91
C ILE A 191 -4.89 -29.09 4.11
N LYS A 192 -5.44 -28.08 4.77
CA LYS A 192 -6.15 -28.25 6.06
C LYS A 192 -7.67 -28.41 5.90
N ARG A 193 -8.24 -27.95 4.78
CA ARG A 193 -9.69 -28.05 4.54
C ARG A 193 -10.07 -28.95 3.36
N GLY A 194 -9.09 -29.48 2.61
CA GLY A 194 -9.37 -30.34 1.46
C GLY A 194 -10.17 -29.65 0.35
N VAL A 195 -10.14 -28.31 0.28
CA VAL A 195 -10.82 -27.57 -0.79
C VAL A 195 -10.17 -27.96 -2.13
N PRO A 196 -10.95 -28.31 -3.17
CA PRO A 196 -10.42 -28.65 -4.47
C PRO A 196 -9.57 -27.51 -5.04
N ARG A 197 -8.44 -27.83 -5.67
CA ARG A 197 -7.53 -26.84 -6.30
C ARG A 197 -8.20 -25.98 -7.39
N ARG A 198 -9.33 -26.43 -7.94
CA ARG A 198 -10.14 -25.72 -8.95
C ARG A 198 -11.44 -25.18 -8.34
N SER A 199 -11.42 -24.73 -7.08
CA SER A 199 -12.57 -24.08 -6.47
C SER A 199 -12.72 -22.64 -6.95
N LEU A 200 -13.96 -22.12 -6.89
CA LEU A 200 -14.25 -20.72 -7.17
C LEU A 200 -13.46 -19.78 -6.24
N GLU A 201 -13.26 -20.19 -4.98
CA GLU A 201 -12.46 -19.45 -4.01
C GLU A 201 -11.00 -19.34 -4.42
N SER A 202 -10.37 -20.44 -4.84
CA SER A 202 -8.99 -20.44 -5.30
C SER A 202 -8.81 -19.56 -6.53
N ALA A 203 -9.74 -19.65 -7.49
CA ALA A 203 -9.73 -18.80 -8.68
C ALA A 203 -9.85 -17.32 -8.30
N LEU A 204 -10.75 -16.97 -7.38
CA LEU A 204 -10.94 -15.59 -6.93
C LEU A 204 -9.70 -15.03 -6.23
N VAL A 205 -9.07 -15.81 -5.35
CA VAL A 205 -7.82 -15.40 -4.67
C VAL A 205 -6.67 -15.20 -5.66
N ASN A 206 -6.54 -16.06 -6.67
CA ASN A 206 -5.53 -15.89 -7.72
C ASN A 206 -5.78 -14.65 -8.58
N VAL A 207 -7.04 -14.40 -8.95
CA VAL A 207 -7.42 -13.19 -9.71
C VAL A 207 -7.17 -11.93 -8.88
N LEU A 208 -7.43 -11.96 -7.57
CA LEU A 208 -7.10 -10.88 -6.65
C LEU A 208 -5.58 -10.58 -6.63
N GLY A 209 -4.73 -11.62 -6.56
CA GLY A 209 -3.28 -11.45 -6.64
C GLY A 209 -2.81 -10.85 -7.96
N LEU A 210 -3.30 -11.37 -9.09
CA LEU A 210 -3.00 -10.79 -10.41
C LEU A 210 -3.45 -9.32 -10.51
N ALA A 211 -4.62 -8.99 -9.96
CA ALA A 211 -5.12 -7.62 -9.93
C ALA A 211 -4.25 -6.69 -9.05
N LEU A 212 -3.70 -7.18 -7.94
CA LEU A 212 -2.75 -6.45 -7.09
C LEU A 212 -1.44 -6.16 -7.83
N VAL A 213 -0.89 -7.14 -8.56
CA VAL A 213 0.31 -6.95 -9.38
C VAL A 213 0.08 -5.93 -10.49
N VAL A 214 -1.05 -6.00 -11.19
CA VAL A 214 -1.42 -5.02 -12.23
C VAL A 214 -1.56 -3.62 -11.63
N LEU A 215 -2.27 -3.50 -10.50
CA LEU A 215 -2.38 -2.23 -9.78
C LEU A 215 -1.00 -1.67 -9.42
N CYS A 216 -0.11 -2.50 -8.89
CA CYS A 216 1.24 -2.11 -8.52
C CYS A 216 1.99 -1.52 -9.72
N GLY A 217 1.97 -2.23 -10.85
CA GLY A 217 2.58 -1.79 -12.09
C GLY A 217 2.02 -0.44 -12.57
N LEU A 218 0.70 -0.26 -12.54
CA LEU A 218 0.04 0.98 -12.95
C LEU A 218 0.40 2.16 -12.03
N VAL A 219 0.43 1.95 -10.70
CA VAL A 219 0.80 3.00 -9.74
C VAL A 219 2.26 3.39 -9.90
N VAL A 220 3.17 2.42 -10.01
CA VAL A 220 4.61 2.68 -10.23
C VAL A 220 4.82 3.41 -11.56
N LEU A 221 4.19 2.93 -12.65
CA LEU A 221 4.26 3.57 -13.96
C LEU A 221 3.73 5.01 -13.90
N ALA A 222 2.63 5.25 -13.20
CA ALA A 222 2.06 6.59 -13.04
C ALA A 222 2.95 7.51 -12.19
N ALA A 223 3.59 6.95 -11.17
CA ALA A 223 4.50 7.68 -10.29
C ALA A 223 5.77 8.14 -11.04
N VAL A 224 6.36 7.27 -11.87
CA VAL A 224 7.61 7.55 -12.61
C VAL A 224 7.40 8.25 -13.94
N SER A 225 6.19 8.21 -14.51
CA SER A 225 5.90 8.83 -15.82
C SER A 225 6.19 10.34 -15.83
N PRO A 226 6.90 10.87 -16.84
CA PRO A 226 7.20 12.30 -16.91
C PRO A 226 5.90 13.12 -17.02
N LYS A 227 5.88 14.26 -16.32
CA LYS A 227 4.75 15.20 -16.43
C LYS A 227 4.82 15.88 -17.80
N GLN A 228 3.90 15.53 -18.70
CA GLN A 228 3.77 16.19 -20.00
C GLN A 228 3.64 17.70 -19.79
N ARG A 229 4.64 18.48 -20.19
CA ARG A 229 4.56 19.94 -20.19
C ARG A 229 3.59 20.34 -21.28
N SER A 230 2.43 20.89 -20.92
CA SER A 230 1.58 21.57 -21.90
C SER A 230 2.41 22.69 -22.50
N ASN A 231 2.51 22.71 -23.83
CA ASN A 231 3.32 23.61 -24.65
C ASN A 231 2.82 25.08 -24.63
N LYS A 232 2.36 25.57 -23.47
CA LYS A 232 1.91 26.97 -23.28
C LYS A 232 3.01 27.89 -22.73
N ASP A 233 4.17 27.35 -22.35
CA ASP A 233 5.31 28.14 -21.85
C ASP A 233 6.22 28.70 -22.97
N GLY A 234 5.98 28.35 -24.23
CA GLY A 234 6.73 28.88 -25.39
C GLY A 234 6.58 30.39 -25.59
N SER A 235 5.53 31.01 -25.03
CA SER A 235 5.32 32.47 -25.11
C SER A 235 5.89 33.26 -23.93
N ILE A 236 6.30 32.59 -22.84
CA ILE A 236 6.84 33.26 -21.63
C ILE A 236 8.36 33.09 -21.54
N ALA A 237 8.92 32.03 -22.13
CA ALA A 237 10.35 31.75 -22.11
C ALA A 237 11.23 32.83 -22.78
N THR A 238 10.70 33.57 -23.76
CA THR A 238 11.43 34.68 -24.41
C THR A 238 11.54 35.95 -23.56
N LYS A 239 10.82 36.07 -22.43
CA LYS A 239 10.91 37.24 -21.53
C LYS A 239 11.82 37.04 -20.30
N LYS A 240 12.37 35.83 -20.09
CA LYS A 240 13.17 35.50 -18.89
C LYS A 240 14.61 35.05 -19.18
N ALA A 241 15.13 35.33 -20.38
CA ALA A 241 16.52 35.07 -20.75
C ALA A 241 17.53 36.06 -20.13
N GLY A 242 17.32 36.48 -18.87
CA GLY A 242 18.17 37.42 -18.14
C GLY A 242 18.77 36.89 -16.84
N CYS A 243 18.59 35.61 -16.51
CA CYS A 243 19.18 35.03 -15.30
C CYS A 243 19.87 33.71 -15.67
N CYS A 244 21.21 33.74 -15.71
CA CYS A 244 22.05 32.56 -15.85
C CYS A 244 21.68 31.53 -14.79
N TYR A 245 21.11 30.41 -15.20
CA TYR A 245 21.00 29.20 -14.39
C TYR A 245 21.79 28.09 -15.09
N SER A 246 22.65 27.43 -14.32
CA SER A 246 23.56 26.38 -14.79
C SER A 246 22.81 25.18 -15.38
N PRO A 247 23.40 24.46 -16.35
CA PRO A 247 22.80 23.27 -16.92
C PRO A 247 22.36 22.14 -16.01
N GLU A 248 22.97 22.05 -14.86
CA GLU A 248 22.68 20.98 -13.92
C GLU A 248 21.41 21.27 -13.10
N ASP A 249 21.04 22.53 -12.94
CA ASP A 249 19.87 22.93 -12.13
C ASP A 249 18.53 22.64 -12.81
N TYR A 250 18.50 22.55 -14.15
CA TYR A 250 17.28 22.19 -14.87
C TYR A 250 16.99 20.69 -14.87
N GLU A 251 18.00 19.83 -14.92
CA GLU A 251 17.81 18.38 -14.77
C GLU A 251 17.33 18.03 -13.36
N VAL A 252 17.95 18.62 -12.34
CA VAL A 252 17.52 18.46 -10.96
C VAL A 252 16.09 19.00 -10.77
N CYS A 253 15.71 20.14 -11.38
CA CYS A 253 14.32 20.60 -11.35
C CYS A 253 13.34 19.74 -12.16
N ALA A 254 13.80 18.97 -13.15
CA ALA A 254 12.97 18.08 -13.95
C ALA A 254 12.68 16.75 -13.24
N ILE A 255 13.63 16.24 -12.47
CA ILE A 255 13.47 15.03 -11.63
C ILE A 255 12.58 15.32 -10.41
N LEU A 256 12.57 16.56 -9.90
CA LEU A 256 11.89 16.94 -8.65
C LEU A 256 10.46 17.52 -8.83
N ARG A 257 9.77 17.38 -9.98
CA ARG A 257 8.42 17.97 -10.24
C ARG A 257 7.31 16.99 -10.63
#